data_AF-A0AA42NN75-F1
#
_entry.id   AF-A0AA42NN75-F1
#
_cell.length_a   1.000
_cell.length_b   1.000
_cell.length_c   1.000
_cell.angle_alpha   90.00
_cell.angle_beta   90.00
_cell.angle_gamma   90.00
#
_symmetry.space_group_name_H-M   'P 1'
#
loop_
_entity.id
_entity.type
_entity.pdbx_description
1 polymer ?
#
loop_
_entity_poly.entity_id
_entity_poly.type
_entity_poly.pdbx_seq_one_letter_code
_entity_poly.pdbx_strand_id
1 'polypeptide(L)'
;MSVLLLRFAKSFAVGRLSAVVFSEAYIELWKIARDKGLLFADAPVLSECLSSIFCAADMYCGDDELREEYEFNDEQLRSEVFRVLQVVESN
;
A
#
# COMPACT_ATOMS: atom_id res chain seq x y z
N MET A 1 4.62 -14.07 3.10
CA MET A 1 4.72 -12.72 3.70
C MET A 1 3.91 -11.69 2.91
N SER A 2 3.68 -11.93 1.63
CA SER A 2 2.69 -11.27 0.78
C SER A 2 1.25 -11.27 1.34
N VAL A 3 0.82 -12.36 1.97
CA VAL A 3 -0.46 -12.39 2.74
C VAL A 3 -0.47 -11.38 3.90
N LEU A 4 0.68 -11.13 4.54
CA LEU A 4 0.78 -10.16 5.63
C LEU A 4 0.66 -8.72 5.09
N LEU A 5 1.35 -8.39 4.00
CA LEU A 5 1.19 -7.10 3.30
C LEU A 5 -0.24 -6.88 2.83
N LEU A 6 -0.86 -7.90 2.22
CA LEU A 6 -2.25 -7.83 1.77
C LEU A 6 -3.22 -7.59 2.94
N ARG A 7 -3.06 -8.32 4.07
CA ARG A 7 -3.89 -8.12 5.26
C ARG A 7 -3.65 -6.76 5.91
N PHE A 8 -2.43 -6.24 5.86
CA PHE A 8 -2.08 -4.93 6.37
C PHE A 8 -2.76 -3.83 5.54
N ALA A 9 -2.66 -3.91 4.20
CA ALA A 9 -3.38 -3.03 3.27
C ALA A 9 -4.90 -3.08 3.46
N LYS A 10 -5.49 -4.28 3.61
CA LYS A 10 -6.92 -4.42 3.92
C LYS A 10 -7.31 -3.76 5.23
N SER A 11 -6.46 -3.84 6.25
CA SER A 11 -6.72 -3.21 7.56
C SER A 11 -6.72 -1.68 7.46
N PHE A 12 -5.80 -1.12 6.68
CA PHE A 12 -5.80 0.31 6.36
C PHE A 12 -7.05 0.71 5.56
N ALA A 13 -7.40 -0.02 4.50
CA ALA A 13 -8.56 0.29 3.66
C ALA A 13 -9.87 0.37 4.46
N VAL A 14 -10.02 -0.44 5.52
CA VAL A 14 -11.21 -0.43 6.41
C VAL A 14 -11.09 0.51 7.61
N GLY A 15 -10.13 1.43 7.62
CA GLY A 15 -10.07 2.50 8.64
C GLY A 15 -9.33 2.16 9.93
N ARG A 16 -8.66 1.00 10.03
CA ARG A 16 -8.00 0.58 11.30
C ARG A 16 -6.65 1.26 11.56
N LEU A 17 -6.11 1.96 10.57
CA LEU A 17 -4.80 2.60 10.60
C LEU A 17 -4.91 4.02 10.03
N SER A 18 -4.10 4.93 10.56
CA SER A 18 -3.86 6.24 9.93
C SER A 18 -3.02 6.08 8.68
N ALA A 19 -3.07 7.07 7.78
CA ALA A 19 -2.31 7.06 6.54
C ALA A 19 -0.80 7.12 6.80
N VAL A 20 -0.35 7.97 7.73
CA VAL A 20 1.06 8.04 8.18
C VAL A 20 1.60 6.68 8.62
N VAL A 21 0.91 6.01 9.55
CA VAL A 21 1.38 4.71 10.07
C VAL A 21 1.36 3.66 8.97
N PHE A 22 0.37 3.71 8.09
CA PHE A 22 0.27 2.77 6.99
C PHE A 22 1.39 2.96 5.97
N SER A 23 1.63 4.18 5.49
CA SER A 23 2.61 4.45 4.43
C SER A 23 4.01 4.02 4.87
N GLU A 24 4.46 4.49 6.02
CA GLU A 24 5.78 4.16 6.58
C GLU A 24 5.96 2.65 6.77
N ALA A 25 5.01 2.01 7.47
CA ALA A 25 5.13 0.59 7.79
C ALA A 25 4.99 -0.29 6.55
N TYR A 26 4.12 0.07 5.60
CA TYR A 26 3.92 -0.71 4.38
C TYR A 26 5.18 -0.69 3.52
N ILE A 27 5.78 0.48 3.32
CA ILE A 27 7.02 0.66 2.56
C ILE A 27 8.14 -0.22 3.13
N GLU A 28 8.35 -0.18 4.45
CA GLU A 28 9.40 -0.96 5.10
C GLU A 28 9.12 -2.47 5.04
N LEU A 29 7.88 -2.89 5.30
CA LEU A 29 7.51 -4.30 5.17
C LEU A 29 7.69 -4.83 3.73
N TRP A 30 7.36 -4.00 2.73
CA TRP A 30 7.51 -4.37 1.33
C TRP A 30 8.99 -4.51 0.94
N LYS A 31 9.85 -3.55 1.33
CA LYS A 31 11.31 -3.64 1.11
C LYS A 31 11.90 -4.90 1.73
N ILE A 32 11.55 -5.20 2.99
CA ILE A 32 11.99 -6.42 3.68
C ILE A 32 11.56 -7.68 2.91
N ALA A 33 10.32 -7.71 2.43
CA ALA A 33 9.80 -8.85 1.68
C ALA A 33 10.52 -9.02 0.34
N ARG A 34 10.80 -7.92 -0.38
CA ARG A 34 11.56 -7.92 -1.64
C ARG A 34 12.99 -8.43 -1.41
N ASP A 35 13.69 -7.87 -0.43
CA ASP A 35 15.12 -8.16 -0.19
C ASP A 35 15.34 -9.61 0.28
N LYS A 36 14.32 -10.21 0.92
CA LYS A 36 14.29 -11.65 1.26
C LYS A 36 13.82 -12.54 0.12
N GLY A 37 13.51 -11.98 -1.04
CA GLY A 37 13.00 -12.70 -2.21
C GLY A 37 11.60 -13.28 -2.04
N LEU A 38 10.82 -12.82 -1.06
CA LEU A 38 9.51 -13.39 -0.72
C LEU A 38 8.39 -12.94 -1.66
N LEU A 39 8.61 -11.88 -2.44
CA LEU A 39 7.66 -11.36 -3.44
C LEU A 39 7.76 -12.10 -4.78
N PHE A 40 8.86 -12.81 -5.06
CA PHE A 40 9.08 -13.51 -6.33
C PHE A 40 8.21 -14.77 -6.49
N ALA A 41 7.67 -15.29 -5.38
CA ALA A 41 6.80 -16.46 -5.39
C ALA A 41 5.32 -16.09 -5.56
N ASP A 42 4.98 -14.81 -5.63
CA ASP A 42 3.59 -14.36 -5.72
C ASP A 42 3.03 -14.52 -7.13
N ALA A 43 1.73 -14.79 -7.22
CA ALA A 43 1.01 -14.72 -8.48
C ALA A 43 1.14 -13.31 -9.08
N PRO A 44 1.23 -13.15 -10.42
CA PRO A 44 1.42 -11.85 -11.06
C PRO A 44 0.44 -10.77 -10.57
N VAL A 45 -0.85 -11.12 -10.43
CA VAL A 45 -1.91 -10.21 -9.95
C VAL A 45 -1.64 -9.71 -8.52
N LEU A 46 -1.15 -10.58 -7.64
CA LEU A 46 -0.81 -10.20 -6.27
C LEU A 46 0.44 -9.33 -6.23
N SER A 47 1.47 -9.69 -7.01
CA SER A 47 2.71 -8.91 -7.10
C SER A 47 2.46 -7.50 -7.62
N GLU A 48 1.62 -7.36 -8.66
CA GLU A 48 1.19 -6.07 -9.20
C GLU A 48 0.43 -5.26 -8.14
N CYS A 49 -0.58 -5.85 -7.50
CA CYS A 49 -1.33 -5.20 -6.43
C CYS A 49 -0.43 -4.66 -5.32
N LEU A 50 0.48 -5.51 -4.79
CA LEU A 50 1.37 -5.11 -3.70
C LEU A 50 2.33 -3.99 -4.11
N SER A 51 2.78 -4.00 -5.37
CA SER A 51 3.66 -2.96 -5.93
C SER A 51 2.92 -1.66 -6.19
N SER A 52 1.68 -1.69 -6.68
CA SER A 52 0.84 -0.50 -6.84
C SER A 52 0.54 0.18 -5.49
N ILE A 53 0.26 -0.61 -4.46
CA ILE A 53 0.08 -0.08 -3.10
C ILE A 53 1.36 0.55 -2.57
N PHE A 54 2.53 -0.03 -2.87
CA PHE A 54 3.82 0.57 -2.52
C PHE A 54 3.98 1.96 -3.15
N CYS A 55 3.72 2.08 -4.46
CA CYS A 55 3.78 3.38 -5.14
C CYS A 55 2.80 4.39 -4.54
N ALA A 56 1.57 3.98 -4.23
CA ALA A 56 0.58 4.85 -3.59
C ALA A 56 1.06 5.34 -2.21
N ALA A 57 1.64 4.44 -1.40
CA ALA A 57 2.21 4.79 -0.10
C ALA A 57 3.43 5.73 -0.21
N ASP A 58 4.25 5.58 -1.25
CA ASP A 58 5.42 6.43 -1.51
C ASP A 58 5.02 7.84 -1.98
N MET A 59 3.86 7.99 -2.62
CA MET A 59 3.29 9.29 -3.02
C MET A 59 2.51 10.00 -1.91
N TYR A 60 2.46 9.45 -0.69
CA TYR A 60 1.70 10.05 0.40
C TYR A 60 2.50 11.15 1.12
N CYS A 61 1.85 12.28 1.36
CA CYS A 61 2.35 13.33 2.25
C CYS A 61 1.26 13.69 3.26
N GLY A 62 1.56 13.57 4.56
CA GLY A 62 0.62 13.92 5.64
C GLY A 62 0.68 15.38 6.07
N ASP A 63 1.60 16.16 5.52
CA ASP A 63 1.82 17.56 5.85
C ASP A 63 1.21 18.45 4.77
N ASP A 64 0.13 19.17 5.10
CA ASP A 64 -0.59 20.01 4.13
C ASP A 64 0.23 21.20 3.60
N GLU A 65 1.26 21.66 4.32
CA GLU A 65 2.11 22.77 3.87
C GLU A 65 3.23 22.30 2.93
N LEU A 66 3.65 21.04 3.07
CA LEU A 66 4.70 20.43 2.25
C LEU A 66 4.14 19.57 1.11
N ARG A 67 2.86 19.23 1.14
CA ARG A 67 2.22 18.34 0.17
C ARG A 67 2.12 18.98 -1.20
N GLU A 68 2.69 18.30 -2.19
CA GLU A 68 2.63 18.69 -3.60
C GLU A 68 1.28 18.28 -4.23
N GLU A 69 0.90 18.90 -5.37
CA GLU A 69 -0.39 18.65 -6.04
C GLU A 69 -0.59 17.19 -6.48
N TYR A 70 0.51 16.48 -6.76
CA TYR A 70 0.49 15.08 -7.20
C TYR A 70 0.53 14.08 -6.04
N GLU A 71 0.77 14.54 -4.81
CA GLU A 71 0.86 13.70 -3.63
C GLU A 71 -0.52 13.46 -3.00
N PHE A 72 -0.65 12.30 -2.38
CA PHE A 72 -1.88 11.91 -1.71
C PHE A 72 -1.95 12.44 -0.29
N ASN A 73 -3.12 12.95 0.07
CA ASN A 73 -3.53 13.07 1.47
C ASN A 73 -4.06 11.73 2.02
N ASP A 74 -4.50 11.75 3.28
CA ASP A 74 -5.03 10.58 3.99
C ASP A 74 -6.18 9.87 3.27
N GLU A 75 -7.14 10.64 2.75
CA GLU A 75 -8.35 10.10 2.11
C GLU A 75 -8.05 9.57 0.70
N GLN A 76 -7.21 10.29 -0.05
CA GLN A 76 -6.77 9.90 -1.39
C GLN A 76 -5.95 8.60 -1.32
N LEU A 77 -5.01 8.50 -0.39
CA LEU A 77 -4.25 7.27 -0.18
C LEU A 77 -5.18 6.10 0.14
N ARG A 78 -6.13 6.29 1.07
CA ARG A 78 -7.06 5.22 1.46
C ARG A 78 -7.94 4.78 0.31
N SER A 79 -8.44 5.73 -0.48
CA SER A 79 -9.27 5.47 -1.65
C SER A 79 -8.50 4.70 -2.72
N GLU A 80 -7.24 5.08 -2.96
CA GLU A 80 -6.38 4.41 -3.93
C GLU A 80 -6.04 2.98 -3.50
N VAL A 81 -5.66 2.77 -2.23
CA VAL A 81 -5.42 1.43 -1.70
C VAL A 81 -6.66 0.56 -1.79
N PHE A 82 -7.84 1.11 -1.46
CA PHE A 82 -9.11 0.38 -1.60
C PHE A 82 -9.36 -0.03 -3.06
N ARG A 83 -9.17 0.91 -4.01
CA ARG A 83 -9.34 0.66 -5.45
C ARG A 83 -8.42 -0.47 -5.94
N VAL A 84 -7.14 -0.44 -5.58
CA VAL A 84 -6.16 -1.46 -5.98
C VAL A 84 -6.51 -2.84 -5.39
N LEU A 85 -7.01 -2.90 -4.15
CA LEU A 85 -7.42 -4.16 -3.52
C LEU A 85 -8.61 -4.84 -4.24
N GLN A 86 -9.54 -4.06 -4.80
CA GLN A 86 -10.70 -4.61 -5.52
C GLN A 86 -10.30 -5.40 -6.78
N VAL A 87 -9.18 -5.07 -7.41
CA VAL A 87 -8.65 -5.78 -8.59
C VAL A 87 -8.25 -7.21 -8.26
N VAL A 88 -7.77 -7.46 -7.04
CA VAL A 88 -7.38 -8.80 -6.58
C VAL A 88 -8.58 -9.64 -6.16
N GLU A 89 -9.64 -9.02 -5.65
CA GLU A 89 -10.85 -9.74 -5.18
C GLU A 89 -11.81 -10.13 -6.32
N SER A 90 -11.62 -9.55 -7.50
CA SER A 90 -12.47 -9.80 -8.68
C SER A 90 -11.94 -10.91 -9.61
N ASN A 91 -10.84 -11.58 -9.24
CA ASN A 91 -10.21 -12.69 -9.96
C ASN A 91 -10.22 -13.97 -9.11
#